data_AF-A0A2E8T8Y5-F1
#
_entry.id   AF-A0A2E8T8Y5-F1
#
_cell.length_a   1.000
_cell.length_b   1.000
_cell.length_c   1.000
_cell.angle_alpha   90.00
_cell.angle_beta   90.00
_cell.angle_gamma   90.00
#
_symmetry.space_group_name_H-M   'P 1'
#
loop_
_entity.id
_entity.type
_entity.pdbx_description
1 polymer ?
#
loop_
_entity_poly.entity_id
_entity_poly.type
_entity_poly.pdbx_seq_one_letter_code
_entity_poly.pdbx_strand_id
1 'polypeptide(L)' 'IHGVVINKATMTIDYAKTKALRTKIRKQRGSLPTTYPNRPGAGKWHKSQMKGSEEYLTDTA' A
#
# COMPACT_ATOMS: atom_id res chain seq x y z
N ILE A 1 -4.28 12.32 2.04
CA ILE A 1 -3.29 11.46 1.36
C ILE A 1 -2.70 10.43 2.32
N HIS A 2 -1.90 10.82 3.32
CA HIS A 2 -1.25 9.84 4.23
C HIS A 2 -2.08 9.39 5.44
N GLY A 3 -3.19 10.07 5.76
CA GLY A 3 -4.04 9.72 6.89
C GLY A 3 -3.31 9.78 8.23
N VAL A 4 -2.48 10.82 8.45
CA VAL A 4 -1.71 11.05 9.67
C VAL A 4 -2.16 12.38 10.29
N VAL A 5 -2.29 12.40 11.61
CA VAL A 5 -2.61 13.59 12.39
C VAL A 5 -1.35 14.03 13.14
N ILE A 6 -0.88 15.23 12.83
CA ILE A 6 0.31 15.84 13.46
C ILE A 6 -0.18 16.85 14.50
N ASN A 7 0.37 16.76 15.71
CA ASN A 7 0.22 17.80 16.71
C ASN A 7 1.16 18.97 16.34
N LYS A 8 0.57 20.14 16.02
CA LYS A 8 1.34 21.32 15.59
C LYS A 8 2.21 21.94 16.68
N ALA A 9 1.85 21.75 17.96
CA ALA A 9 2.61 22.33 19.07
C ALA A 9 3.88 21.55 19.38
N THR A 10 3.80 20.21 19.35
CA THR A 10 4.92 19.33 19.66
C THR A 10 5.64 18.83 18.41
N MET A 11 5.08 19.08 17.22
CA MET A 11 5.53 18.54 15.93
C MET A 11 5.65 17.00 15.94
N THR A 12 4.86 16.33 16.79
CA THR A 12 4.83 14.88 16.90
C THR A 12 3.54 14.29 16.32
N ILE A 13 3.57 13.01 15.98
CA ILE A 13 2.40 12.29 15.48
C ILE A 13 1.48 11.94 16.65
N ASP A 14 0.20 12.26 16.52
CA ASP A 14 -0.83 11.76 17.43
C ASP A 14 -1.26 10.37 16.98
N TYR A 15 -0.77 9.34 17.68
CA TYR A 15 -1.00 7.96 17.32
C TYR A 15 -2.46 7.55 17.43
N ALA A 16 -3.16 8.00 18.48
CA ALA A 16 -4.56 7.67 18.73
C ALA A 16 -5.47 8.26 17.65
N LYS A 17 -5.30 9.56 17.34
CA LYS A 17 -6.09 10.24 16.30
C LYS A 17 -5.75 9.71 14.91
N THR A 18 -4.49 9.41 14.65
CA THR A 18 -4.06 8.79 13.39
C THR A 18 -4.71 7.43 13.18
N LYS A 19 -4.75 6.57 14.20
CA LYS A 19 -5.41 5.26 14.14
C LYS A 19 -6.90 5.39 13.84
N ALA A 20 -7.60 6.29 14.55
CA ALA A 20 -9.03 6.54 14.31
C ALA A 20 -9.30 7.08 12.89
N LEU A 21 -8.49 8.03 12.42
CA LEU A 21 -8.58 8.59 11.07
C LEU A 21 -8.41 7.52 10.00
N ARG A 22 -7.39 6.65 10.13
CA ARG A 22 -7.15 5.56 9.18
C ARG A 22 -8.29 4.55 9.14
N THR A 23 -8.87 4.21 10.29
CA THR A 23 -10.07 3.36 10.34
C THR A 23 -11.24 3.97 9.60
N LYS A 24 -11.49 5.29 9.77
CA LYS A 24 -12.56 6.00 9.06
C LYS A 24 -12.32 6.01 7.54
N ILE A 25 -11.09 6.32 7.11
CA ILE A 25 -10.72 6.31 5.69
C ILE A 25 -10.89 4.90 5.10
N ARG A 26 -10.48 3.86 5.81
CA ARG A 26 -10.65 2.46 5.37
C ARG A 26 -12.12 2.10 5.19
N LYS A 27 -12.99 2.48 6.14
CA LYS A 27 -14.43 2.28 6.04
C LYS A 27 -15.03 3.01 4.82
N GLN A 28 -14.60 4.25 4.57
CA GLN A 28 -15.07 5.04 3.42
C GLN A 28 -14.59 4.47 2.08
N ARG A 29 -13.37 3.93 2.01
CA ARG A 29 -12.80 3.37 0.77
C ARG A 29 -13.45 2.06 0.34
N GLY A 30 -14.07 1.31 1.25
CA GLY A 30 -14.53 -0.05 0.97
C GLY A 30 -13.37 -1.03 0.74
N SER A 31 -13.68 -2.22 0.21
CA SER A 31 -12.64 -3.16 -0.22
C SER A 31 -11.84 -2.56 -1.37
N LEU A 32 -10.50 -2.65 -1.27
CA LEU A 32 -9.67 -2.35 -2.43
C LEU A 32 -9.95 -3.43 -3.49
N PRO A 33 -10.02 -3.06 -4.79
CA PRO A 33 -10.17 -4.05 -5.84
C PRO A 33 -8.97 -5.00 -5.78
N THR A 34 -9.24 -6.30 -5.87
CA THR A 34 -8.19 -7.31 -5.99
C THR A 34 -7.46 -7.06 -7.31
N THR A 35 -6.29 -6.44 -7.24
CA THR A 35 -5.41 -6.30 -8.39
C THR A 35 -4.65 -7.62 -8.56
N TYR A 36 -5.22 -8.54 -9.34
CA TYR A 36 -4.37 -9.39 -10.18
C TYR A 36 -3.55 -8.46 -11.09
N PRO A 37 -2.47 -8.91 -11.75
CA PRO A 37 -1.81 -8.10 -12.78
C PRO A 37 -2.81 -7.73 -13.89
N ASN A 38 -3.60 -6.66 -13.67
CA ASN A 38 -4.78 -6.27 -14.45
C ASN A 38 -4.40 -5.36 -15.63
N ARG A 39 -3.11 -5.31 -15.98
CA ARG A 39 -2.64 -4.69 -17.22
C ARG A 39 -1.99 -5.77 -18.08
N PRO A 40 -2.40 -5.96 -19.34
CA PRO A 40 -1.62 -6.74 -20.30
C PRO A 40 -0.24 -6.06 -20.43
N GLY A 41 0.73 -6.55 -19.66
CA GLY A 41 2.01 -5.87 -19.45
C GLY A 41 2.69 -6.25 -18.13
N ALA A 42 1.95 -6.43 -17.03
CA ALA A 42 2.55 -6.80 -15.75
C ALA A 42 3.10 -8.25 -15.75
N GLY A 43 2.39 -9.19 -16.36
CA GLY A 43 2.93 -10.54 -16.61
C GLY A 43 4.08 -10.57 -17.62
N LYS A 44 4.13 -9.62 -18.57
CA LYS A 44 5.25 -9.48 -19.52
C LYS A 44 6.46 -8.83 -18.85
N TRP A 45 6.26 -7.86 -17.97
CA TRP A 45 7.32 -7.22 -17.18
C TRP A 45 7.98 -8.25 -16.26
N HIS A 46 7.17 -9.02 -15.53
CA HIS A 46 7.67 -10.13 -14.70
C HIS A 46 8.56 -11.10 -15.50
N LYS A 47 8.15 -11.49 -16.72
CA LYS A 47 8.92 -12.43 -17.56
C LYS A 47 10.14 -11.81 -18.26
N SER A 48 10.13 -10.51 -18.54
CA SER A 48 11.19 -9.84 -19.33
C SER A 48 12.20 -9.08 -18.49
N GLN A 49 11.86 -8.73 -17.25
CA GLN A 49 12.68 -7.88 -16.39
C GLN A 49 13.19 -8.59 -15.13
N MET A 50 12.64 -9.76 -14.78
CA MET A 50 13.25 -10.59 -13.74
C MET A 50 14.47 -11.32 -14.31
N LYS A 51 15.65 -10.98 -13.82
CA LYS A 51 16.88 -11.70 -14.14
C LYS A 51 16.93 -12.95 -13.27
N GLY A 52 17.22 -14.11 -13.87
CA GLY A 52 17.24 -15.39 -13.16
C GLY A 52 18.30 -15.50 -12.05
N SER A 53 19.22 -14.55 -11.94
CA SER A 53 20.24 -14.47 -10.89
C SER A 53 19.82 -13.64 -9.67
N GLU A 54 18.64 -13.02 -9.70
CA GLU A 54 18.15 -12.15 -8.63
C GLU A 54 17.01 -12.84 -7.86
N GLU A 55 17.05 -12.74 -6.54
CA GLU A 55 16.01 -13.27 -5.68
C GLU A 55 14.92 -12.22 -5.49
N TYR A 56 13.72 -12.52 -6.00
CA TYR A 56 12.57 -11.64 -5.87
C TYR A 56 11.65 -12.16 -4.78
N LEU A 57 11.26 -11.29 -3.84
CA LEU A 57 10.19 -11.58 -2.88
C LEU A 57 8.86 -11.58 -3.62
N THR A 58 8.50 -12.73 -4.20
CA THR A 58 7.16 -12.96 -4.71
C THR A 58 6.26 -13.36 -3.55
N ASP A 59 5.20 -12.59 -3.32
CA ASP A 59 4.13 -12.94 -2.39
C ASP A 59 3.30 -14.07 -3.01
N THR A 60 3.82 -15.30 -2.96
CA THR A 60 3.09 -16.51 -3.36
C THR A 60 2.39 -17.06 -2.12
N ALA A 61 1.13 -16.66 -1.94
CA ALA A 61 0.14 -17.36 -1.13
C ALA A 61 -0.62 -18.38 -1.98
#